data_AF-A0A3E4S6Z7-F1
#
_entry.id   AF-A0A3E4S6Z7-F1
#
_cell.length_a   1.000
_cell.length_b   1.000
_cell.length_c   1.000
_cell.angle_alpha   90.00
_cell.angle_beta   90.00
_cell.angle_gamma   90.00
#
_symmetry.space_group_name_H-M   'P 1'
#
loop_
_entity.id
_entity.type
_entity.pdbx_description
1 polymer ?
#
loop_
_entity_poly.entity_id
_entity_poly.type
_entity_poly.pdbx_seq_one_letter_code
_entity_poly.pdbx_strand_id
1 'polypeptide(L)'
;MKTTPIYGISYIEGSDLVSNAAAGFKKAAETTEAALKLVDQRSTIEGVKPAIAATLAMLATMRGATGQTGYVTSDGNNNGPYCWNGSAWVKYAQNTQINSLQSQIAAITQGYESGTVTLQTSQLGAASVRFAKHKTKPKAVLVTRVRNNQDGDDRARIFNPIVWDITATEFQVRFWRLDTHNWAESWPLTFSYLAIW
;
A
#
# COMPACT_ATOMS: atom_id res chain seq x y z
N MET A 1 46.84 -28.51 -10.21
CA MET A 1 45.87 -28.87 -11.26
C MET A 1 45.20 -27.60 -11.73
N LYS A 2 45.48 -27.17 -12.96
CA LYS A 2 44.82 -26.03 -13.59
C LYS A 2 43.40 -26.42 -14.00
N THR A 3 42.46 -25.48 -13.90
CA THR A 3 41.06 -25.70 -14.29
C THR A 3 40.56 -24.57 -15.17
N THR A 4 39.48 -24.79 -15.91
CA THR A 4 38.77 -23.70 -16.60
C THR A 4 38.21 -22.69 -15.59
N PRO A 5 38.23 -21.38 -15.89
CA PRO A 5 37.86 -20.35 -14.92
C PRO A 5 36.35 -20.28 -14.62
N ILE A 6 35.51 -20.75 -15.53
CA ILE A 6 34.04 -20.64 -15.41
C ILE A 6 33.42 -21.89 -14.77
N TYR A 7 33.89 -23.07 -15.16
CA TYR A 7 33.25 -24.34 -14.81
C TYR A 7 34.17 -25.29 -14.02
N GLY A 8 35.40 -24.89 -13.72
CA GLY A 8 36.32 -25.71 -12.91
C GLY A 8 36.74 -27.03 -13.58
N ILE A 9 36.61 -27.14 -14.91
CA ILE A 9 36.97 -28.35 -15.65
C ILE A 9 38.49 -28.50 -15.62
N SER A 10 38.97 -29.63 -15.10
CA SER A 10 40.41 -29.86 -14.94
C SER A 10 41.11 -30.09 -16.27
N TYR A 11 42.27 -29.47 -16.46
CA TYR A 11 43.13 -29.74 -17.61
C TYR A 11 43.95 -31.01 -17.40
N ILE A 12 44.21 -31.73 -18.50
CA ILE A 12 45.27 -32.74 -18.55
C ILE A 12 46.60 -32.00 -18.66
N GLU A 13 47.56 -32.34 -17.83
CA GLU A 13 48.87 -31.70 -17.74
C GLU A 13 49.97 -32.64 -18.26
N GLY A 14 51.10 -32.08 -18.70
CA GLY A 14 52.21 -32.88 -19.25
C GLY A 14 52.87 -33.83 -18.24
N SER A 15 52.59 -33.66 -16.95
CA SER A 15 53.00 -34.57 -15.87
C SER A 15 52.06 -35.78 -15.69
N ASP A 16 50.91 -35.80 -16.37
CA ASP A 16 49.99 -36.93 -16.33
C ASP A 16 50.59 -38.09 -17.14
N LEU A 17 50.86 -39.21 -16.46
CA LEU A 17 51.45 -40.39 -17.09
C LEU A 17 50.51 -40.94 -18.18
N VAL A 18 51.09 -41.35 -19.31
CA VAL A 18 50.36 -42.01 -20.41
C VAL A 18 49.63 -43.27 -19.91
N SER A 19 50.20 -43.98 -18.93
CA SER A 19 49.57 -45.14 -18.28
C SER A 19 48.26 -44.81 -17.56
N ASN A 20 48.04 -43.54 -17.20
CA ASN A 20 46.86 -43.05 -16.49
C ASN A 20 45.91 -42.28 -17.42
N ALA A 21 46.18 -42.22 -18.73
CA ALA A 21 45.41 -41.44 -19.68
C ALA A 21 43.90 -41.76 -19.64
N ALA A 22 43.54 -43.05 -19.55
CA ALA A 22 42.15 -43.48 -19.43
C ALA A 22 41.44 -42.90 -18.20
N ALA A 23 42.13 -42.82 -17.06
CA ALA A 23 41.60 -42.20 -15.84
C ALA A 23 41.46 -40.68 -15.98
N GLY A 24 42.42 -40.03 -16.66
CA GLY A 24 42.37 -38.60 -16.99
C GLY A 24 41.16 -38.25 -17.88
N PHE A 25 40.93 -39.02 -18.94
CA PHE A 25 39.78 -38.83 -19.83
C PHE A 25 38.44 -39.07 -19.12
N LYS A 26 38.35 -40.09 -18.27
CA LYS A 26 37.15 -40.35 -17.45
C LYS A 26 36.83 -39.16 -16.54
N LYS A 27 37.83 -38.65 -15.82
CA LYS A 27 37.65 -37.48 -14.93
C LYS A 27 37.23 -36.23 -15.69
N ALA A 28 37.80 -35.99 -16.88
CA ALA A 28 37.41 -34.87 -17.74
C ALA A 28 35.95 -34.99 -18.21
N ALA A 29 35.51 -36.19 -18.58
CA ALA A 29 34.12 -36.45 -18.98
C ALA A 29 33.14 -36.22 -17.81
N GLU A 30 33.43 -36.76 -16.62
CA GLU A 30 32.59 -36.57 -15.42
C GLU A 30 32.48 -35.09 -15.01
N THR A 31 33.57 -34.33 -15.10
CA THR A 31 33.56 -32.90 -14.77
C THR A 31 32.79 -32.08 -15.81
N THR A 32 32.88 -32.48 -17.09
CA THR A 32 32.11 -31.86 -18.17
C THR A 32 30.62 -32.13 -18.00
N GLU A 33 30.23 -33.37 -17.70
CA GLU A 33 28.85 -33.74 -17.41
C GLU A 33 28.28 -32.96 -16.21
N ALA A 34 29.06 -32.82 -15.13
CA ALA A 34 28.65 -32.02 -13.98
C ALA A 34 28.46 -30.53 -14.33
N ALA A 35 29.34 -29.97 -15.16
CA ALA A 35 29.22 -28.60 -15.64
C ALA A 35 27.99 -28.40 -16.54
N LEU A 36 27.71 -29.35 -17.44
CA LEU A 36 26.50 -29.34 -18.27
C LEU A 36 25.24 -29.45 -17.43
N LYS A 37 25.23 -30.34 -16.43
CA LYS A 37 24.13 -30.47 -15.47
C LYS A 37 23.86 -29.17 -14.70
N LEU A 38 24.90 -28.43 -14.31
CA LEU A 38 24.75 -27.10 -13.67
C LEU A 38 24.13 -26.06 -14.63
N VAL A 39 24.51 -26.08 -15.90
CA VAL A 39 23.92 -25.21 -16.94
C VAL A 39 22.45 -25.56 -17.16
N ASP A 40 22.13 -26.85 -17.24
CA ASP A 40 20.75 -27.33 -17.38
C ASP A 40 19.91 -26.99 -16.15
N GLN A 41 20.47 -27.14 -14.94
CA GLN A 41 19.81 -26.76 -13.68
C GLN A 41 19.55 -25.25 -13.59
N ARG A 42 20.46 -24.40 -14.07
CA ARG A 42 20.22 -22.95 -14.18
C ARG A 42 19.14 -22.60 -15.20
N SER A 43 18.90 -23.50 -16.15
CA SER A 43 17.86 -23.40 -17.17
C SER A 43 16.54 -24.07 -16.74
N THR A 44 16.36 -24.34 -15.44
CA THR A 44 15.10 -24.87 -14.90
C THR A 44 14.09 -23.78 -14.57
N ILE A 45 12.85 -24.21 -14.32
CA ILE A 45 11.65 -23.45 -13.97
C ILE A 45 11.82 -22.58 -12.70
N GLU A 46 12.94 -22.70 -11.95
CA GLU A 46 13.24 -21.83 -10.80
C GLU A 46 14.19 -20.66 -11.14
N GLY A 47 14.88 -20.71 -12.29
CA GLY A 47 15.83 -19.69 -12.76
C GLY A 47 15.28 -18.78 -13.86
N VAL A 48 13.97 -18.53 -13.86
CA VAL A 48 13.24 -18.28 -15.11
C VAL A 48 13.59 -16.95 -15.77
N LYS A 49 14.25 -17.06 -16.92
CA LYS A 49 14.28 -15.99 -17.93
C LYS A 49 12.85 -15.45 -18.13
N PRO A 50 12.63 -14.12 -18.17
CA PRO A 50 11.30 -13.59 -18.38
C PRO A 50 10.63 -14.19 -19.63
N ALA A 51 9.34 -14.52 -19.53
CA ALA A 51 8.56 -14.91 -20.71
C ALA A 51 8.30 -13.66 -21.55
N ILE A 52 8.85 -13.58 -22.76
CA ILE A 52 8.72 -12.41 -23.62
C ILE A 52 7.77 -12.72 -24.77
N ALA A 53 6.75 -11.89 -24.95
CA ALA A 53 5.79 -12.03 -26.03
C ALA A 53 5.49 -10.67 -26.69
N ALA A 54 5.12 -10.71 -27.97
CA ALA A 54 4.71 -9.51 -28.68
C ALA A 54 3.37 -8.96 -28.15
N THR A 55 2.44 -9.85 -27.79
CA THR A 55 1.09 -9.47 -27.30
C THR A 55 0.71 -10.19 -26.01
N LEU A 56 -0.26 -9.63 -25.28
CA LEU A 56 -0.80 -10.29 -24.09
C LEU A 56 -1.48 -11.62 -24.43
N ALA A 57 -2.14 -11.71 -25.59
CA ALA A 57 -2.72 -12.96 -26.06
C ALA A 57 -1.65 -14.03 -26.28
N MET A 58 -0.50 -13.66 -26.86
CA MET A 58 0.65 -14.58 -27.00
C MET A 58 1.28 -14.92 -25.66
N LEU A 59 1.37 -13.97 -24.72
CA LEU A 59 1.86 -14.27 -23.37
C LEU A 59 0.91 -15.24 -22.67
N ALA A 60 -0.40 -15.07 -22.82
CA ALA A 60 -1.44 -15.92 -22.21
C ALA A 60 -1.39 -17.39 -22.63
N THR A 61 -0.84 -17.71 -23.81
CA THR A 61 -0.63 -19.11 -24.23
C THR A 61 0.63 -19.74 -23.62
N MET A 62 1.55 -18.93 -23.09
CA MET A 62 2.72 -19.40 -22.37
C MET A 62 2.34 -19.73 -20.93
N ARG A 63 2.58 -20.96 -20.48
CA ARG A 63 2.51 -21.28 -19.04
C ARG A 63 3.77 -20.79 -18.34
N GLY A 64 3.61 -20.15 -17.20
CA GLY A 64 4.72 -19.75 -16.33
C GLY A 64 4.81 -20.58 -15.05
N ALA A 65 5.93 -20.47 -14.34
CA ALA A 65 6.05 -20.83 -12.94
C ALA A 65 5.36 -19.77 -12.06
N THR A 66 4.75 -20.13 -10.93
CA THR A 66 4.19 -19.12 -10.02
C THR A 66 5.28 -18.14 -9.57
N GLY A 67 5.05 -16.85 -9.76
CA GLY A 67 6.02 -15.78 -9.50
C GLY A 67 6.95 -15.43 -10.67
N GLN A 68 6.91 -16.18 -11.77
CA GLN A 68 7.70 -15.88 -12.97
C GLN A 68 7.30 -14.53 -13.57
N THR A 69 8.29 -13.77 -14.02
CA THR A 69 8.09 -12.52 -14.76
C THR A 69 7.82 -12.79 -16.24
N GLY A 70 6.83 -12.08 -16.80
CA GLY A 70 6.56 -11.99 -18.23
C GLY A 70 6.69 -10.54 -18.71
N TYR A 71 6.84 -10.32 -20.01
CA TYR A 71 6.93 -8.99 -20.60
C TYR A 71 6.28 -8.94 -21.98
N VAL A 72 5.37 -7.98 -22.19
CA VAL A 72 4.70 -7.72 -23.47
C VAL A 72 5.31 -6.50 -24.14
N THR A 73 5.69 -6.60 -25.42
CA THR A 73 6.48 -5.56 -26.10
C THR A 73 5.72 -4.73 -27.15
N SER A 74 4.63 -5.22 -27.74
CA SER A 74 4.01 -4.59 -28.93
C SER A 74 2.48 -4.77 -29.01
N ASP A 75 1.78 -4.42 -27.93
CA ASP A 75 0.33 -4.56 -27.73
C ASP A 75 -0.26 -3.34 -26.99
N GLY A 76 0.25 -2.15 -27.30
CA GLY A 76 -0.26 -0.86 -26.81
C GLY A 76 -0.36 -0.79 -25.28
N ASN A 77 -1.57 -0.59 -24.76
CA ASN A 77 -1.83 -0.50 -23.32
C ASN A 77 -1.51 -1.79 -22.55
N ASN A 78 -1.37 -2.93 -23.23
CA ASN A 78 -0.96 -4.18 -22.60
C ASN A 78 0.56 -4.31 -22.46
N ASN A 79 1.35 -3.39 -23.03
CA ASN A 79 2.81 -3.42 -22.90
C ASN A 79 3.28 -3.33 -21.45
N GLY A 80 4.42 -3.97 -21.20
CA GLY A 80 5.11 -3.94 -19.92
C GLY A 80 5.14 -5.29 -19.20
N PRO A 81 5.53 -5.27 -17.92
CA PRO A 81 5.79 -6.48 -17.16
C PRO A 81 4.50 -7.12 -16.59
N TYR A 82 4.54 -8.44 -16.45
CA TYR A 82 3.50 -9.29 -15.87
C TYR A 82 4.12 -10.28 -14.88
N CYS A 83 3.33 -10.84 -13.97
CA CYS A 83 3.69 -11.98 -13.13
C CYS A 83 2.72 -13.14 -13.37
N TRP A 84 3.22 -14.36 -13.44
CA TRP A 84 2.36 -15.54 -13.45
C TRP A 84 1.89 -15.84 -12.01
N ASN A 85 0.57 -15.83 -11.78
CA ASN A 85 0.00 -16.02 -10.45
C ASN A 85 -0.36 -17.49 -10.13
N GLY A 86 0.05 -18.43 -10.97
CA GLY A 86 -0.33 -19.85 -10.90
C GLY A 86 -1.42 -20.25 -11.90
N SER A 87 -2.20 -19.27 -12.40
CA SER A 87 -3.31 -19.52 -13.32
C SER A 87 -3.31 -18.62 -14.56
N ALA A 88 -2.80 -17.38 -14.43
CA ALA A 88 -2.77 -16.40 -15.51
C ALA A 88 -1.60 -15.42 -15.33
N TRP A 89 -1.28 -14.71 -16.42
CA TRP A 89 -0.39 -13.55 -16.39
C TRP A 89 -1.17 -12.33 -15.89
N VAL A 90 -0.75 -11.79 -14.76
CA VAL A 90 -1.33 -10.59 -14.15
C VAL A 90 -0.35 -9.44 -14.35
N LYS A 91 -0.85 -8.29 -14.79
CA LYS A 91 -0.02 -7.12 -15.06
C LYS A 91 0.49 -6.51 -13.76
N TYR A 92 1.74 -6.06 -13.73
CA TYR A 92 2.20 -5.20 -12.64
C TYR A 92 1.49 -3.84 -12.72
N ALA A 93 1.16 -3.28 -11.55
CA ALA A 93 0.57 -1.95 -11.47
C ALA A 93 1.48 -0.90 -12.12
N GLN A 94 0.93 -0.09 -13.01
CA GLN A 94 1.63 1.04 -13.62
C GLN A 94 1.64 2.24 -12.66
N ASN A 95 2.67 3.10 -12.76
CA ASN A 95 2.74 4.34 -11.98
C ASN A 95 1.48 5.21 -12.14
N THR A 96 0.86 5.21 -13.31
CA THR A 96 -0.40 5.93 -13.57
C THR A 96 -1.55 5.42 -12.70
N GLN A 97 -1.67 4.10 -12.53
CA GLN A 97 -2.68 3.49 -11.65
C GLN A 97 -2.38 3.81 -10.18
N ILE A 98 -1.11 3.75 -9.77
CA ILE A 98 -0.68 4.12 -8.41
C ILE A 98 -1.00 5.59 -8.12
N ASN A 99 -0.66 6.50 -9.04
CA ASN A 99 -0.93 7.93 -8.90
C ASN A 99 -2.44 8.24 -8.84
N SER A 100 -3.24 7.53 -9.64
CA SER A 100 -4.70 7.64 -9.61
C SER A 100 -5.26 7.23 -8.24
N LEU A 101 -4.81 6.09 -7.70
CA LEU A 101 -5.20 5.64 -6.36
C LEU A 101 -4.78 6.64 -5.27
N GLN A 102 -3.54 7.13 -5.33
CA GLN A 102 -3.06 8.17 -4.41
C GLN A 102 -3.91 9.44 -4.48
N SER A 103 -4.31 9.87 -5.68
CA SER A 103 -5.16 11.04 -5.88
C SER A 103 -6.57 10.82 -5.32
N GLN A 104 -7.15 9.63 -5.51
CA GLN A 104 -8.46 9.26 -4.95
C GLN A 104 -8.42 9.24 -3.42
N ILE A 105 -7.38 8.65 -2.83
CA ILE A 105 -7.16 8.64 -1.38
C ILE A 105 -7.03 10.08 -0.86
N ALA A 106 -6.21 10.90 -1.52
CA ALA A 106 -6.05 12.31 -1.17
C ALA A 106 -7.38 13.06 -1.20
N ALA A 107 -8.21 12.87 -2.24
CA ALA A 107 -9.53 13.49 -2.35
C ALA A 107 -10.48 13.07 -1.22
N ILE A 108 -10.50 11.78 -0.86
CA ILE A 108 -11.31 11.28 0.27
C ILE A 108 -10.85 11.94 1.58
N THR A 109 -9.53 12.01 1.82
CA THR A 109 -8.98 12.59 3.06
C THR A 109 -9.08 14.12 3.13
N GLN A 110 -9.27 14.80 2.00
CA GLN A 110 -9.54 16.24 1.92
C GLN A 110 -11.05 16.57 1.96
N GLY A 111 -11.93 15.58 1.84
CA GLY A 111 -13.38 15.84 1.84
C GLY A 111 -13.95 16.14 3.23
N TYR A 112 -13.23 15.84 4.30
CA TYR A 112 -13.75 16.00 5.66
C TYR A 112 -12.66 16.19 6.72
N GLU A 113 -13.09 16.77 7.84
CA GLU A 113 -12.33 16.84 9.09
C GLU A 113 -13.25 16.42 10.23
N SER A 114 -12.77 15.58 11.14
CA SER A 114 -13.54 15.19 12.32
C SER A 114 -12.63 15.12 13.53
N GLY A 115 -13.22 15.30 14.70
CA GLY A 115 -12.49 15.28 15.96
C GLY A 115 -13.42 15.20 17.15
N THR A 116 -12.82 14.97 18.32
CA THR A 116 -13.48 15.11 19.61
C THR A 116 -12.84 16.27 20.35
N VAL A 117 -13.67 17.17 20.86
CA VAL A 117 -13.25 18.40 21.52
C VAL A 117 -13.72 18.37 22.96
N THR A 118 -12.82 18.66 23.88
CA THR A 118 -13.09 18.87 25.30
C THR A 118 -12.77 20.31 25.64
N LEU A 119 -13.75 21.06 26.15
CA LEU A 119 -13.58 22.46 26.49
C LEU A 119 -14.58 22.92 27.55
N GLN A 120 -14.37 24.14 28.03
CA GLN A 120 -15.37 24.87 28.82
C GLN A 120 -16.10 25.87 27.91
N THR A 121 -17.43 25.85 27.93
CA THR A 121 -18.24 26.80 27.17
C THR A 121 -18.16 28.20 27.75
N SER A 122 -18.53 29.21 26.97
CA SER A 122 -18.66 30.58 27.45
C SER A 122 -19.90 30.76 28.35
N GLN A 123 -20.07 31.98 28.89
CA GLN A 123 -21.30 32.40 29.58
C GLN A 123 -22.55 32.39 28.68
N LEU A 124 -22.40 32.21 27.37
CA LEU A 124 -23.52 32.06 26.43
C LEU A 124 -23.72 30.60 26.00
N GLY A 125 -23.04 29.66 26.68
CA GLY A 125 -23.03 28.25 26.30
C GLY A 125 -22.40 27.98 24.93
N ALA A 126 -21.50 28.85 24.48
CA ALA A 126 -20.87 28.77 23.16
C ALA A 126 -19.45 28.19 23.23
N ALA A 127 -19.01 27.59 22.14
CA ALA A 127 -17.65 27.10 21.91
C ALA A 127 -17.20 27.36 20.47
N SER A 128 -15.92 27.68 20.28
CA SER A 128 -15.29 27.82 18.96
C SER A 128 -14.28 26.69 18.76
N VAL A 129 -14.32 26.07 17.58
CA VAL A 129 -13.43 24.96 17.21
C VAL A 129 -12.77 25.29 15.89
N ARG A 130 -11.43 25.30 15.89
CA ARG A 130 -10.61 25.58 14.70
C ARG A 130 -10.41 24.33 13.86
N PHE A 131 -10.54 24.47 12.55
CA PHE A 131 -10.17 23.44 11.60
C PHE A 131 -8.66 23.34 11.49
N ALA A 132 -8.14 22.12 11.55
CA ALA A 132 -6.71 21.85 11.48
C ALA A 132 -6.19 21.80 10.04
N LYS A 133 -6.97 21.20 9.12
CA LYS A 133 -6.48 20.81 7.79
C LYS A 133 -6.90 21.78 6.67
N HIS A 134 -8.01 22.48 6.84
CA HIS A 134 -8.63 23.24 5.77
C HIS A 134 -8.52 24.75 5.96
N LYS A 135 -8.51 25.48 4.85
CA LYS A 135 -8.45 26.96 4.79
C LYS A 135 -9.63 27.58 4.03
N THR A 136 -10.58 26.76 3.61
CA THR A 136 -11.83 27.17 2.95
C THR A 136 -13.00 26.81 3.84
N LYS A 137 -14.16 27.46 3.63
CA LYS A 137 -15.36 27.21 4.43
C LYS A 137 -15.95 25.82 4.09
N PRO A 138 -16.21 24.93 5.06
CA PRO A 138 -16.89 23.67 4.79
C PRO A 138 -18.35 23.90 4.39
N LYS A 139 -18.90 22.96 3.62
CA LYS A 139 -20.31 22.93 3.22
C LYS A 139 -21.24 22.66 4.41
N ALA A 140 -20.79 21.84 5.36
CA ALA A 140 -21.56 21.48 6.53
C ALA A 140 -20.65 21.14 7.72
N VAL A 141 -21.17 21.35 8.93
CA VAL A 141 -20.59 20.86 10.18
C VAL A 141 -21.71 20.19 10.99
N LEU A 142 -21.45 18.97 11.44
CA LEU A 142 -22.31 18.23 12.37
C LEU A 142 -21.59 18.13 13.72
N VAL A 143 -22.35 18.35 14.80
CA VAL A 143 -21.89 18.15 16.18
C VAL A 143 -22.75 17.07 16.83
N THR A 144 -22.12 16.11 17.49
CA THR A 144 -22.77 14.97 18.13
C THR A 144 -22.06 14.54 19.42
N ARG A 145 -22.64 13.59 20.14
CA ARG A 145 -22.06 12.99 21.36
C ARG A 145 -21.66 14.04 22.42
N VAL A 146 -22.52 15.04 22.63
CA VAL A 146 -22.31 16.07 23.65
C VAL A 146 -22.51 15.47 25.03
N ARG A 147 -21.51 15.58 25.90
CA ARG A 147 -21.54 15.18 27.32
C ARG A 147 -20.94 16.27 28.18
N ASN A 148 -21.39 16.39 29.43
CA ASN A 148 -20.61 17.09 30.45
C ASN A 148 -19.55 16.12 31.01
N ASN A 149 -18.31 16.60 31.13
CA ASN A 149 -17.18 15.79 31.57
C ASN A 149 -17.15 15.47 33.06
N GLN A 150 -17.95 16.19 33.85
CA GLN A 150 -18.10 16.00 35.28
C GLN A 150 -19.28 15.11 35.64
N ASP A 151 -20.15 14.79 34.67
CA ASP A 151 -21.24 13.85 34.90
C ASP A 151 -20.70 12.41 34.91
N GLY A 152 -21.09 11.63 35.91
CA GLY A 152 -20.91 10.19 35.93
C GLY A 152 -21.94 9.48 35.03
N ASP A 153 -21.76 8.18 34.84
CA ASP A 153 -22.56 7.37 33.89
C ASP A 153 -24.07 7.38 34.17
N ASP A 154 -24.48 7.65 35.42
CA ASP A 154 -25.89 7.68 35.85
C ASP A 154 -26.60 9.02 35.55
N ARG A 155 -25.88 10.03 35.04
CA ARG A 155 -26.44 11.36 34.73
C ARG A 155 -26.36 11.65 33.24
N ALA A 156 -27.29 11.09 32.48
CA ALA A 156 -27.48 11.43 31.07
C ALA A 156 -28.18 12.79 30.94
N ARG A 157 -27.42 13.87 30.75
CA ARG A 157 -27.98 15.16 30.35
C ARG A 157 -28.18 15.21 28.85
N ILE A 158 -29.28 15.82 28.44
CA ILE A 158 -29.64 15.94 27.02
C ILE A 158 -29.33 17.35 26.55
N PHE A 159 -28.42 17.45 25.59
CA PHE A 159 -28.02 18.69 24.95
C PHE A 159 -28.51 18.70 23.51
N ASN A 160 -28.95 19.87 23.05
CA ASN A 160 -29.15 20.17 21.64
C ASN A 160 -28.01 21.09 21.15
N PRO A 161 -26.99 20.56 20.45
CA PRO A 161 -25.94 21.38 19.86
C PRO A 161 -26.45 22.11 18.62
N ILE A 162 -26.26 23.43 18.58
CA ILE A 162 -26.65 24.29 17.47
C ILE A 162 -25.39 24.89 16.89
N VAL A 163 -25.02 24.49 15.67
CA VAL A 163 -23.94 25.13 14.93
C VAL A 163 -24.40 26.54 14.56
N TRP A 164 -23.78 27.54 15.15
CA TRP A 164 -24.21 28.93 15.09
C TRP A 164 -23.58 29.68 13.91
N ASP A 165 -22.29 29.46 13.69
CA ASP A 165 -21.57 30.06 12.57
C ASP A 165 -20.45 29.14 12.07
N ILE A 166 -20.12 29.24 10.79
CA ILE A 166 -19.06 28.48 10.13
C ILE A 166 -18.26 29.44 9.26
N THR A 167 -16.96 29.54 9.55
CA THR A 167 -15.98 30.31 8.78
C THR A 167 -15.02 29.38 8.05
N ALA A 168 -14.04 29.95 7.34
CA ALA A 168 -13.01 29.18 6.66
C ALA A 168 -12.02 28.47 7.60
N THR A 169 -11.91 28.93 8.85
CA THR A 169 -10.90 28.46 9.80
C THR A 169 -11.47 27.87 11.06
N GLU A 170 -12.74 28.13 11.38
CA GLU A 170 -13.41 27.61 12.57
C GLU A 170 -14.92 27.55 12.42
N PHE A 171 -15.57 26.81 13.30
CA PHE A 171 -17.01 26.89 13.53
C PHE A 171 -17.31 27.22 14.99
N GLN A 172 -18.44 27.87 15.21
CA GLN A 172 -19.02 28.11 16.52
C GLN A 172 -20.23 27.21 16.73
N VAL A 173 -20.34 26.63 17.91
CA VAL A 173 -21.48 25.83 18.35
C VAL A 173 -21.98 26.34 19.70
N ARG A 174 -23.30 26.30 19.91
CA ARG A 174 -23.94 26.58 21.19
C ARG A 174 -24.68 25.35 21.69
N PHE A 175 -24.74 25.17 23.00
CA PHE A 175 -25.32 23.98 23.61
C PHE A 175 -26.53 24.35 24.45
N TRP A 176 -27.71 24.02 23.94
CA TRP A 176 -28.96 24.19 24.67
C TRP A 176 -29.24 22.96 25.52
N ARG A 177 -29.51 23.16 26.81
CA ARG A 177 -29.91 22.08 27.72
C ARG A 177 -31.41 21.87 27.64
N LEU A 178 -31.82 20.67 27.26
CA LEU A 178 -33.25 20.33 27.14
C LEU A 178 -33.91 20.07 28.50
N ASP A 179 -33.14 19.65 29.50
CA ASP A 179 -33.65 19.38 30.84
C ASP A 179 -34.00 20.67 31.60
N THR A 180 -33.15 21.70 31.49
CA THR A 180 -33.35 22.97 32.21
C THR A 180 -33.84 24.11 31.32
N HIS A 181 -34.01 23.89 30.02
CA HIS A 181 -34.40 24.94 29.06
C HIS A 181 -33.52 26.19 29.18
N ASN A 182 -32.20 26.00 29.25
CA ASN A 182 -31.24 27.09 29.33
C ASN A 182 -29.94 26.73 28.59
N TRP A 183 -29.09 27.72 28.31
CA TRP A 183 -27.77 27.49 27.75
C TRP A 183 -26.87 26.76 28.75
N ALA A 184 -25.93 25.95 28.25
CA ALA A 184 -24.90 25.32 29.07
C ALA A 184 -23.79 26.32 29.42
N GLU A 185 -24.07 27.32 30.25
CA GLU A 185 -23.19 28.48 30.52
C GLU A 185 -22.01 28.14 31.43
N SER A 186 -20.77 28.22 30.93
CA SER A 186 -19.55 27.86 31.68
C SER A 186 -19.44 26.36 32.05
N TRP A 187 -19.97 25.48 31.19
CA TRP A 187 -19.99 24.03 31.39
C TRP A 187 -18.77 23.36 30.75
N PRO A 188 -18.16 22.36 31.41
CA PRO A 188 -17.13 21.53 30.81
C PRO A 188 -17.78 20.45 29.95
N LEU A 189 -17.75 20.62 28.63
CA LEU A 189 -18.35 19.68 27.67
C LEU A 189 -17.30 18.94 26.85
N THR A 190 -17.62 17.71 26.46
CA THR A 190 -16.97 17.00 25.36
C THR A 190 -17.97 16.69 24.28
N PHE A 191 -17.59 16.88 23.02
CA PHE A 191 -18.42 16.57 21.86
C PHE A 191 -17.56 16.13 20.68
N SER A 192 -18.15 15.39 19.74
CA SER A 192 -17.53 15.05 18.47
C SER A 192 -18.08 15.93 17.35
N TYR A 193 -17.25 16.26 16.36
CA TYR A 193 -17.67 16.98 15.17
C TYR A 193 -17.25 16.27 13.88
N LEU A 194 -17.99 16.53 12.81
CA LEU A 194 -17.65 16.20 11.44
C LEU A 194 -17.93 17.43 10.56
N ALA A 195 -16.90 17.94 9.90
CA ALA A 195 -16.98 19.00 8.91
C ALA A 195 -16.72 18.41 7.52
N ILE A 196 -17.47 18.83 6.50
CA ILE A 196 -17.42 18.30 5.14
C ILE A 196 -17.15 19.45 4.16
N TRP A 197 -16.16 19.28 3.28
CA TRP A 197 -15.76 20.25 2.25
C TRP A 197 -16.33 19.97 0.86
#